data_AF-A0A357NB25-F1
#
_entry.id   AF-A0A357NB25-F1
#
_cell.length_a   1.000
_cell.length_b   1.000
_cell.length_c   1.000
_cell.angle_alpha   90.00
_cell.angle_beta   90.00
_cell.angle_gamma   90.00
#
_symmetry.space_group_name_H-M   'P 1'
#
loop_
_entity.id
_entity.type
_entity.pdbx_description
1 polymer ?
#
loop_
_entity_poly.entity_id
_entity_poly.type
_entity_poly.pdbx_seq_one_letter_code
_entity_poly.pdbx_strand_id
1 'polypeptide(L)'
;PHFLGIPGENLNGVYSANEFLTRANLMKAYDFPHYRTPLFTGERVAVVGGGNVAMDAARTARRLGAKQVYVIYRRSEAEMPARREEAAHAREEQISFCL
;
A
#
# COMPACT_ATOMS: atom_id res chain seq x y z
N PRO A 1 -12.47 4.01 -7.04
CA PRO A 1 -11.83 2.91 -6.27
C PRO A 1 -12.68 1.66 -6.44
N HIS A 2 -12.09 0.47 -6.41
CA HIS A 2 -12.81 -0.80 -6.54
C HIS A 2 -12.56 -1.65 -5.30
N PHE A 3 -13.63 -2.04 -4.59
CA PHE A 3 -13.59 -2.96 -3.46
C PHE A 3 -13.98 -4.37 -3.93
N LEU A 4 -13.51 -5.40 -3.24
CA LEU A 4 -13.63 -6.80 -3.72
C LEU A 4 -14.98 -7.44 -3.38
N GLY A 5 -15.80 -6.84 -2.50
CA GLY A 5 -17.07 -7.41 -2.07
C GLY A 5 -16.90 -8.64 -1.19
N ILE A 6 -15.81 -8.71 -0.43
CA ILE A 6 -15.47 -9.88 0.41
C ILE A 6 -15.74 -9.60 1.88
N PRO A 7 -16.02 -10.63 2.70
CA PRO A 7 -16.18 -10.46 4.14
C PRO A 7 -14.97 -9.75 4.76
N GLY A 8 -15.24 -8.73 5.58
CA GLY A 8 -14.21 -7.96 6.28
C GLY A 8 -13.70 -6.70 5.56
N GLU A 9 -14.22 -6.37 4.37
CA GLU A 9 -13.78 -5.17 3.62
C GLU A 9 -14.08 -3.83 4.32
N ASN A 10 -15.02 -3.81 5.28
CA ASN A 10 -15.40 -2.63 6.06
C ASN A 10 -14.74 -2.57 7.45
N LEU A 11 -13.76 -3.43 7.73
CA LEU A 11 -13.05 -3.43 9.01
C LEU A 11 -12.11 -2.21 9.11
N ASN A 12 -11.88 -1.77 10.35
CA ASN A 12 -10.90 -0.72 10.62
C ASN A 12 -9.50 -1.14 10.14
N GLY A 13 -8.81 -0.23 9.46
CA GLY A 13 -7.50 -0.50 8.87
C GLY A 13 -7.54 -1.03 7.43
N VAL A 14 -8.73 -1.31 6.88
CA VAL A 14 -8.91 -1.53 5.44
C VAL A 14 -9.07 -0.18 4.76
N TYR A 15 -8.24 0.07 3.74
CA TYR A 15 -8.27 1.30 2.96
C TYR A 15 -8.39 0.99 1.47
N SER A 16 -9.05 1.89 0.74
CA SER A 16 -8.79 1.97 -0.70
C SER A 16 -7.42 2.61 -0.94
N ALA A 17 -6.73 2.19 -2.00
CA ALA A 17 -5.43 2.78 -2.33
C ALA A 17 -5.52 4.29 -2.57
N ASN A 18 -6.60 4.76 -3.20
CA ASN A 18 -6.87 6.19 -3.37
C ASN A 18 -6.92 6.91 -2.02
N GLU A 19 -7.71 6.42 -1.07
CA GLU A 19 -7.82 7.03 0.26
C GLU A 19 -6.47 7.06 0.99
N PHE A 20 -5.77 5.92 1.02
CA PHE A 20 -4.50 5.78 1.69
C PHE A 20 -3.46 6.77 1.13
N LEU A 21 -3.31 6.80 -0.20
CA LEU A 21 -2.37 7.68 -0.87
C LEU A 21 -2.78 9.16 -0.80
N THR A 22 -4.07 9.49 -0.85
CA THR A 22 -4.53 10.87 -0.65
C THR A 22 -4.21 11.36 0.76
N ARG A 23 -4.45 10.54 1.79
CA ARG A 23 -4.11 10.88 3.18
C ARG A 23 -2.59 11.05 3.35
N ALA A 24 -1.80 10.13 2.82
CA ALA A 24 -0.35 10.18 2.93
C ALA A 24 0.25 11.37 2.16
N ASN A 25 -0.11 11.54 0.88
CA ASN A 25 0.56 12.48 -0.02
C ASN A 25 -0.03 13.89 0.03
N LEU A 26 -1.35 14.02 -0.11
CA LEU A 26 -2.01 15.34 -0.21
C LEU A 26 -2.22 15.94 1.18
N MET A 27 -2.71 15.13 2.12
CA MET A 27 -3.04 15.58 3.46
C MET A 27 -1.85 15.54 4.43
N LYS A 28 -0.71 15.02 3.96
CA LYS A 28 0.56 14.90 4.72
C LYS A 28 0.38 14.26 6.09
N ALA A 29 -0.44 13.20 6.14
CA ALA A 29 -0.79 12.53 7.39
C ALA A 29 0.40 11.87 8.10
N TYR A 30 1.55 11.73 7.43
CA TYR A 30 2.81 11.30 8.03
C TYR A 30 3.37 12.30 9.04
N ASP A 31 2.96 13.57 8.97
CA ASP A 31 3.42 14.67 9.82
C ASP A 31 2.30 15.09 10.80
N PHE A 32 1.63 14.11 11.38
CA PHE A 32 0.67 14.32 12.45
C PHE A 32 1.43 14.56 13.78
N PRO A 33 1.05 15.53 14.62
CA PRO A 33 -0.16 16.36 14.56
C PRO A 33 0.00 17.71 13.84
N HIS A 34 1.13 17.99 13.18
CA HIS A 34 1.31 19.26 12.46
C HIS A 34 0.26 19.43 11.35
N TYR A 35 -0.04 18.34 10.62
CA TYR A 35 -1.25 18.21 9.83
C TYR A 35 -2.33 17.47 10.61
N ARG A 36 -3.58 17.92 10.48
CA ARG A 36 -4.73 17.42 11.28
C ARG A 36 -5.28 16.06 10.82
N THR A 37 -4.82 15.53 9.70
CA THR A 37 -5.36 14.28 9.15
C THR A 37 -4.61 13.09 9.74
N PRO A 38 -5.28 12.23 10.51
CA PRO A 38 -4.64 11.01 10.99
C PRO A 38 -4.59 9.96 9.89
N LEU A 39 -3.51 9.17 9.89
CA LEU A 39 -3.37 7.96 9.09
C LEU A 39 -2.85 6.85 9.97
N PHE A 40 -3.66 5.80 10.14
CA PHE A 40 -3.22 4.61 10.86
C PHE A 40 -2.50 3.68 9.88
N THR A 41 -1.23 3.45 10.14
CA THR A 41 -0.43 2.38 9.52
C THR A 41 -0.14 1.30 10.56
N GLY A 42 -0.59 0.08 10.30
CA GLY A 42 -0.28 -1.07 11.15
C GLY A 42 1.20 -1.49 11.02
N GLU A 43 1.68 -2.30 11.96
CA GLU A 43 3.05 -2.85 11.88
C GLU A 43 3.24 -3.80 10.67
N ARG A 44 2.16 -4.47 10.26
CA ARG A 44 2.12 -5.38 9.12
C ARG A 44 1.04 -4.91 8.16
N VAL A 45 1.42 -4.67 6.92
CA VAL A 45 0.51 -4.14 5.89
C VAL A 45 0.45 -5.11 4.72
N ALA A 46 -0.76 -5.41 4.27
CA ALA A 46 -1.01 -6.17 3.06
C ALA A 46 -1.62 -5.25 2.00
N VAL A 47 -0.98 -5.18 0.83
CA VAL A 47 -1.45 -4.43 -0.34
C VAL A 47 -1.91 -5.42 -1.38
N VAL A 48 -3.19 -5.37 -1.74
CA VAL A 48 -3.78 -6.29 -2.72
C VAL A 48 -3.77 -5.64 -4.09
N GLY A 49 -2.97 -6.17 -5.02
CA GLY A 49 -2.83 -5.67 -6.39
C GLY A 49 -1.39 -5.73 -6.90
N GLY A 50 -1.22 -5.59 -8.22
CA GLY A 50 0.09 -5.64 -8.88
C GLY A 50 0.36 -4.47 -9.83
N GLY A 51 -0.44 -3.39 -9.78
CA GLY A 51 -0.22 -2.19 -10.59
C GLY A 51 0.68 -1.17 -9.91
N ASN A 52 0.99 -0.07 -10.60
CA ASN A 52 1.80 1.02 -10.04
C ASN A 52 1.22 1.56 -8.73
N VAL A 53 -0.11 1.70 -8.67
CA VAL A 53 -0.81 2.15 -7.45
C VAL A 53 -0.56 1.21 -6.25
N ALA A 54 -0.41 -0.09 -6.50
CA ALA A 54 -0.08 -1.05 -5.44
C ALA A 54 1.37 -0.88 -4.97
N MET A 55 2.31 -0.65 -5.89
CA MET A 55 3.71 -0.36 -5.53
C MET A 55 3.82 0.93 -4.73
N ASP A 56 3.14 1.99 -5.16
CA ASP A 56 3.10 3.28 -4.47
C ASP A 56 2.53 3.14 -3.05
N ALA A 57 1.42 2.41 -2.89
CA ALA A 57 0.83 2.15 -1.59
C ALA A 57 1.77 1.34 -0.68
N ALA A 58 2.44 0.32 -1.23
CA ALA A 58 3.35 -0.52 -0.46
C ALA A 58 4.60 0.24 0.01
N ARG A 59 5.22 1.02 -0.88
CA ARG A 59 6.37 1.88 -0.55
C ARG A 59 5.99 2.98 0.44
N THR A 60 4.84 3.61 0.23
CA THR A 60 4.30 4.59 1.19
C THR A 60 4.10 3.97 2.57
N ALA A 61 3.48 2.79 2.66
CA ALA A 61 3.30 2.07 3.92
C ALA A 61 4.63 1.75 4.61
N ARG A 62 5.64 1.32 3.85
CA ARG A 62 6.99 1.05 4.36
C ARG A 62 7.62 2.29 4.99
N ARG A 63 7.55 3.43 4.28
CA ARG A 63 8.10 4.72 4.72
C ARG A 63 7.36 5.31 5.92
N LEU A 64 6.07 5.01 6.04
CA LEU A 64 5.25 5.34 7.21
C LEU A 64 5.54 4.46 8.44
N GLY A 65 6.58 3.62 8.39
CA GLY A 65 7.05 2.84 9.53
C GLY A 65 6.48 1.43 9.64
N ALA A 66 5.77 0.92 8.62
CA ALA A 66 5.35 -0.48 8.63
C ALA A 66 6.59 -1.40 8.68
N LYS A 67 6.64 -2.26 9.69
CA LYS A 67 7.75 -3.21 9.90
C LYS A 67 7.80 -4.26 8.80
N GLN A 68 6.64 -4.64 8.29
CA GLN A 68 6.50 -5.62 7.22
C GLN A 68 5.41 -5.21 6.23
N VAL A 69 5.74 -5.23 4.94
CA VAL A 69 4.79 -4.93 3.87
C VAL A 69 4.75 -6.09 2.88
N TYR A 70 3.55 -6.50 2.52
CA TYR A 70 3.29 -7.56 1.56
C TYR A 70 2.52 -7.00 0.37
N VAL A 71 2.98 -7.29 -0.84
CA VAL A 71 2.23 -7.12 -2.07
C VAL A 71 1.64 -8.47 -2.45
N ILE A 72 0.33 -8.57 -2.43
CA ILE A 72 -0.43 -9.78 -2.74
C ILE A 72 -1.01 -9.60 -4.14
N TYR A 73 -0.52 -10.41 -5.08
CA TYR A 73 -0.97 -10.37 -6.46
C TYR A 73 -1.45 -11.76 -6.89
N ARG A 74 -2.56 -11.80 -7.62
CA ARG A 74 -3.22 -13.06 -8.00
C ARG A 74 -2.56 -13.80 -9.18
N ARG A 75 -1.49 -13.24 -9.75
CA ARG A 75 -0.82 -13.72 -10.96
C ARG A 75 0.68 -13.68 -10.76
N SER A 76 1.40 -14.23 -11.73
CA SER A 76 2.86 -14.23 -11.74
C SER A 76 3.45 -12.82 -11.83
N GLU A 77 4.74 -12.72 -11.49
CA GLU A 77 5.54 -11.51 -11.71
C GLU A 77 5.56 -11.06 -13.17
N ALA A 78 5.62 -12.00 -14.11
CA ALA A 78 5.66 -11.70 -15.54
C ALA A 78 4.37 -11.00 -16.03
N GLU A 79 3.26 -11.24 -15.34
CA GLU A 79 1.96 -10.64 -15.61
C GLU A 79 1.68 -9.40 -14.76
N MET A 80 2.67 -8.91 -14.01
CA MET A 80 2.53 -7.73 -13.17
C MET A 80 2.46 -6.47 -14.05
N PRO A 81 1.36 -5.69 -14.00
CA PRO A 81 1.22 -4.48 -14.82
C PRO A 81 2.02 -3.29 -14.29
N ALA A 82 2.61 -3.38 -13.09
CA ALA A 82 3.52 -2.37 -12.58
C ALA A 82 4.76 -2.25 -13.47
N ARG A 83 5.33 -1.04 -13.53
CA ARG A 83 6.61 -0.82 -14.18
C ARG A 83 7.69 -1.65 -13.47
N ARG A 84 8.59 -2.25 -14.25
CA ARG A 84 9.70 -3.05 -13.70
C ARG A 84 10.55 -2.28 -12.70
N GLU A 85 10.78 -0.99 -12.97
CA GLU A 85 11.48 -0.08 -12.07
C GLU A 85 10.75 0.10 -10.74
N GLU A 86 9.43 0.28 -10.75
CA GLU A 86 8.64 0.42 -9.52
C GLU A 86 8.66 -0.88 -8.69
N ALA A 87 8.55 -2.04 -9.36
CA ALA A 87 8.68 -3.33 -8.69
C ALA A 87 10.10 -3.55 -8.12
N ALA A 88 11.14 -3.11 -8.84
CA ALA A 88 12.52 -3.18 -8.37
C ALA A 88 12.74 -2.29 -7.13
N HIS A 89 12.32 -1.02 -7.17
CA HIS A 89 12.38 -0.12 -6.02
C HIS A 89 11.61 -0.67 -4.82
N ALA A 90 10.44 -1.28 -5.04
CA ALA A 90 9.69 -1.90 -3.96
C ALA A 90 10.47 -3.04 -3.28
N ARG A 91 11.20 -3.86 -4.05
CA ARG A 91 12.07 -4.92 -3.51
C ARG A 91 13.27 -4.35 -2.76
N GLU A 92 13.88 -3.29 -3.27
CA GLU A 92 14.97 -2.58 -2.58
C GLU A 92 14.52 -2.02 -1.23
N GLU A 93 13.26 -1.56 -1.14
CA GLU A 93 12.63 -1.13 0.12
C GLU A 93 12.18 -2.31 1.03
N GLN A 94 12.58 -3.54 0.70
CA GLN A 94 12.30 -4.79 1.43
C GLN A 94 10.81 -5.16 1.50
N ILE A 95 10.05 -4.80 0.47
CA ILE A 95 8.65 -5.22 0.34
C ILE A 95 8.60 -6.67 -0.13
N SER A 96 7.81 -7.49 0.55
CA SER A 96 7.64 -8.91 0.24
C SER A 96 6.56 -9.11 -0.82
N PHE A 97 6.83 -9.94 -1.81
CA PHE A 97 5.87 -10.24 -2.88
C PHE A 97 5.29 -11.64 -2.69
N CYS A 98 3.97 -11.72 -2.57
CA CYS A 98 3.19 -12.96 -2.59
C CYS A 98 2.53 -13.06 -3.97
N LEU A 99 3.14 -13.85 -4.85
CA LEU A 99 2.80 -13.99 -6.27
C LEU A 99 2.16 -15.35 -6.55
#